data_AF-A0A7S0WF38-F1
#
_entry.id   AF-A0A7S0WF38-F1
#
_cell.length_a   1.000
_cell.length_b   1.000
_cell.length_c   1.000
_cell.angle_alpha   90.00
_cell.angle_beta   90.00
_cell.angle_gamma   90.00
#
_symmetry.space_group_name_H-M   'P 1'
#
loop_
_entity.id
_entity.type
_entity.pdbx_description
1 polymer ?
#
loop_
_entity_poly.entity_id
_entity_poly.type
_entity_poly.pdbx_seq_one_letter_code
_entity_poly.pdbx_strand_id
1 'polypeptide(L)'
;RLRAEALLLLPGRAKEALQYIDECTAGAVPGASASLPFTGAPWQWLRARGLYASNQLDEAVAELQGLQARGEGAEAAEALLANAQAQAQHKGKGNDHFKKGSYEAAAAAYSAALEIRAGCPLARAFSAVVHCNRAAALHALNKHVDALADCIRAAVLAPDYTKALSRRAELSMELRDFPQAVEDLEGLLALLEAGGGRDLEAERQAKQRLQAARAARAAQQRRADTLSTSADLHYYKVLAVDPKASEAE
;
A
#
# COMPACT_ATOMS: atom_id res chain seq x y z
N ARG A 1 -8.12 27.81 -5.17
CA ARG A 1 -9.04 27.06 -4.29
C ARG A 1 -9.71 25.87 -4.99
N LEU A 2 -10.61 26.07 -5.96
CA LEU A 2 -11.34 24.96 -6.64
C LEU A 2 -10.41 23.88 -7.23
N ARG A 3 -9.28 24.30 -7.83
CA ARG A 3 -8.26 23.36 -8.34
C ARG A 3 -7.69 22.45 -7.24
N ALA A 4 -7.34 23.01 -6.07
CA ALA A 4 -6.85 22.25 -4.93
C ALA A 4 -7.92 21.27 -4.42
N GLU A 5 -9.17 21.72 -4.31
CA GLU A 5 -10.30 20.88 -3.91
C GLU A 5 -10.51 19.71 -4.88
N ALA A 6 -10.46 19.96 -6.19
CA ALA A 6 -10.59 18.93 -7.21
C ALA A 6 -9.43 17.92 -7.15
N LEU A 7 -8.19 18.38 -6.98
CA LEU A 7 -7.03 17.49 -6.82
C LEU A 7 -7.15 16.58 -5.59
N LEU A 8 -7.70 17.09 -4.47
CA LEU A 8 -7.94 16.28 -3.26
C LEU A 8 -9.04 15.23 -3.41
N LEU A 9 -9.91 15.33 -4.42
CA LEU A 9 -10.93 14.32 -4.72
C LEU A 9 -10.39 13.21 -5.62
N LEU A 10 -9.31 13.47 -6.37
CA LEU A 10 -8.72 12.50 -7.29
C LEU A 10 -7.76 11.56 -6.54
N PRO A 11 -7.93 10.22 -6.66
CA PRO A 11 -7.01 9.26 -6.06
C PRO A 11 -5.56 9.49 -6.51
N GLY A 12 -4.62 9.48 -5.56
CA GLY A 12 -3.18 9.62 -5.85
C GLY A 12 -2.68 11.04 -6.14
N ARG A 13 -3.56 12.05 -6.20
CA ARG A 13 -3.19 13.45 -6.53
C ARG A 13 -2.99 14.34 -5.29
N ALA A 14 -2.98 13.77 -4.08
CA ALA A 14 -2.84 14.52 -2.83
C ALA A 14 -1.51 15.30 -2.72
N LYS A 15 -0.40 14.71 -3.20
CA LYS A 15 0.92 15.37 -3.22
C LYS A 15 0.92 16.60 -4.15
N GLU A 16 0.30 16.50 -5.32
CA GLU A 16 0.15 17.63 -6.24
C GLU A 16 -0.78 18.71 -5.67
N ALA A 17 -1.85 18.29 -4.98
CA ALA A 17 -2.72 19.23 -4.29
C ALA A 17 -1.94 20.03 -3.24
N LEU A 18 -1.11 19.37 -2.43
CA LEU A 18 -0.25 20.02 -1.44
C LEU A 18 0.75 20.98 -2.09
N GLN A 19 1.46 20.53 -3.12
CA GLN A 19 2.40 21.38 -3.84
C GLN A 19 1.72 22.64 -4.38
N TYR A 20 0.56 22.49 -5.02
CA TYR A 20 -0.21 23.62 -5.53
C TYR A 20 -0.70 24.56 -4.42
N ILE A 21 -1.10 24.03 -3.26
CA ILE A 21 -1.48 24.83 -2.08
C ILE A 21 -0.28 25.62 -1.57
N ASP A 22 0.87 24.97 -1.39
CA ASP A 22 2.09 25.59 -0.88
C ASP A 22 2.56 26.72 -1.84
N GLU A 23 2.57 26.48 -3.16
CA GLU A 23 2.86 27.48 -4.19
C GLU A 23 1.90 28.70 -4.13
N CYS A 24 0.60 28.45 -3.91
CA CYS A 24 -0.39 29.51 -3.75
C CYS A 24 -0.17 30.34 -2.48
N THR A 25 0.14 29.68 -1.36
CA THR A 25 0.40 30.36 -0.08
C THR A 25 1.72 31.13 -0.07
N ALA A 26 2.71 30.70 -0.86
CA ALA A 26 3.99 31.38 -1.04
C ALA A 26 3.93 32.58 -2.02
N GLY A 27 2.78 32.82 -2.67
CA GLY A 27 2.62 33.87 -3.68
C GLY A 27 3.30 33.57 -5.02
N ALA A 28 3.63 32.31 -5.28
CA ALA A 28 4.44 31.87 -6.43
C ALA A 28 3.62 31.24 -7.57
N VAL A 29 2.35 31.66 -7.76
CA VAL A 29 1.49 31.05 -8.79
C VAL A 29 1.85 31.59 -10.19
N PRO A 30 2.24 30.75 -11.16
CA PRO A 30 2.49 31.19 -12.53
C PRO A 30 1.21 31.74 -13.17
N GLY A 31 1.22 33.01 -13.59
CA GLY A 31 0.11 33.66 -14.29
C GLY A 31 -0.94 34.35 -13.40
N ALA A 32 -0.75 34.39 -12.07
CA ALA A 32 -1.57 35.24 -11.20
C ALA A 32 -0.95 36.65 -11.10
N SER A 33 -1.78 37.69 -11.30
CA SER A 33 -1.44 39.06 -10.90
C SER A 33 -0.99 39.05 -9.44
N ALA A 34 0.05 39.82 -9.10
CA ALA A 34 0.71 39.96 -7.80
C ALA A 34 -0.21 40.52 -6.68
N SER A 35 -1.37 39.90 -6.52
CA SER A 35 -2.30 40.10 -5.42
C SER A 35 -1.88 39.20 -4.27
N LEU A 36 -2.09 39.70 -3.05
CA LEU A 36 -1.66 39.15 -1.76
C LEU A 36 -1.63 37.61 -1.71
N PRO A 37 -0.63 37.02 -1.01
CA PRO A 37 -0.55 35.57 -0.89
C PRO A 37 -1.88 35.01 -0.40
N PHE A 38 -2.27 33.87 -0.95
CA PHE A 38 -3.53 33.21 -0.64
C PHE A 38 -3.47 32.59 0.77
N THR A 39 -3.50 33.43 1.80
CA THR A 39 -3.35 33.08 3.21
C THR A 39 -4.68 33.16 3.93
N GLY A 40 -4.91 32.29 4.93
CA GLY A 40 -6.09 32.31 5.78
C GLY A 40 -6.71 30.93 6.01
N ALA A 41 -7.75 30.88 6.84
CA ALA A 41 -8.39 29.64 7.28
C ALA A 41 -8.78 28.68 6.14
N PRO A 42 -9.35 29.14 4.99
CA PRO A 42 -9.72 28.22 3.91
C PRO A 42 -8.52 27.50 3.27
N TRP A 43 -7.36 28.15 3.18
CA TRP A 43 -6.16 27.57 2.58
C TRP A 43 -5.43 26.65 3.56
N GLN A 44 -5.37 27.03 4.84
CA GLN A 44 -4.88 26.14 5.91
C GLN A 44 -5.75 24.89 6.05
N TRP A 45 -7.07 25.02 5.92
CA TRP A 45 -7.99 23.88 5.89
C TRP A 45 -7.70 22.94 4.70
N LEU A 46 -7.47 23.49 3.51
CA LEU A 46 -7.10 22.68 2.35
C LEU A 46 -5.74 22.01 2.53
N ARG A 47 -4.77 22.72 3.12
CA ARG A 47 -3.45 22.17 3.43
C ARG A 47 -3.56 21.01 4.41
N ALA A 48 -4.28 21.17 5.51
CA ALA A 48 -4.56 20.10 6.47
C ALA A 48 -5.19 18.86 5.82
N ARG A 49 -6.17 19.04 4.92
CA ARG A 49 -6.75 17.93 4.16
C ARG A 49 -5.74 17.24 3.24
N GLY A 50 -4.85 18.00 2.59
CA GLY A 50 -3.79 17.45 1.75
C GLY A 50 -2.75 16.66 2.54
N LEU A 51 -2.36 17.16 3.72
CA LEU A 51 -1.45 16.50 4.65
C LEU A 51 -2.05 15.18 5.11
N TYR A 52 -3.31 15.22 5.56
CA TYR A 52 -4.06 14.03 5.93
C TYR A 52 -4.14 13.02 4.77
N ALA A 53 -4.49 13.48 3.56
CA ALA A 53 -4.56 12.65 2.36
C ALA A 53 -3.23 12.02 1.95
N SER A 54 -2.11 12.64 2.34
CA SER A 54 -0.76 12.17 2.10
C SER A 54 -0.19 11.35 3.28
N ASN A 55 -1.01 10.98 4.27
CA ASN A 55 -0.61 10.28 5.49
C ASN A 55 0.44 11.04 6.35
N GLN A 56 0.49 12.37 6.22
CA GLN A 56 1.27 13.28 7.06
C GLN A 56 0.39 13.73 8.24
N LEU A 57 0.08 12.78 9.13
CA LEU A 57 -0.92 12.97 10.19
C LEU A 57 -0.48 13.98 11.24
N ASP A 58 0.80 14.01 11.58
CA ASP A 58 1.32 14.88 12.65
C ASP A 58 1.25 16.36 12.21
N GLU A 59 1.65 16.63 10.96
CA GLU A 59 1.53 17.95 10.34
C GLU A 59 0.06 18.34 10.14
N ALA A 60 -0.80 17.40 9.73
CA ALA A 60 -2.22 17.67 9.59
C ALA A 60 -2.86 18.04 10.94
N VAL A 61 -2.51 17.33 12.01
CA VAL A 61 -2.98 17.63 13.37
C VAL A 61 -2.53 19.02 13.81
N ALA A 62 -1.27 19.38 13.57
CA ALA A 62 -0.74 20.70 13.93
C ALA A 62 -1.50 21.84 13.22
N GLU A 63 -1.76 21.71 11.91
CA GLU A 63 -2.54 22.69 11.15
C GLU A 63 -3.98 22.82 11.67
N LEU A 64 -4.63 21.70 11.95
CA LEU A 64 -6.02 21.67 12.44
C LEU A 64 -6.15 22.24 13.85
N GLN A 65 -5.18 21.98 14.73
CA GLN A 65 -5.11 22.61 16.05
C GLN A 65 -4.92 24.12 15.95
N GLY A 66 -4.09 24.58 15.02
CA GLY A 66 -3.91 26.01 14.75
C GLY A 66 -5.20 26.70 14.27
N LEU A 67 -6.06 26.01 13.50
CA LEU A 67 -7.38 26.51 13.11
C LEU A 67 -8.36 26.53 14.29
N GLN A 68 -8.38 25.46 15.08
CA GLN A 68 -9.24 25.34 16.27
C GLN A 68 -8.93 26.44 17.30
N ALA A 69 -7.64 26.69 17.58
CA ALA A 69 -7.21 27.70 18.55
C ALA A 69 -7.62 29.14 18.18
N ARG A 70 -7.78 29.43 16.88
CA ARG A 70 -8.24 30.74 16.39
C ARG A 70 -9.76 30.87 16.31
N GLY A 71 -10.52 29.82 16.65
CA GLY A 71 -11.97 29.79 16.44
C GLY A 71 -12.37 29.74 14.96
N GLU A 72 -11.44 29.38 14.07
CA GLU A 72 -11.64 29.27 12.62
C GLU A 72 -11.91 27.82 12.18
N GLY A 73 -12.00 26.89 13.14
CA GLY A 73 -12.31 25.48 12.91
C GLY A 73 -13.78 25.27 12.60
N ALA A 74 -14.11 24.99 11.34
CA ALA A 74 -15.43 24.44 11.01
C ALA A 74 -15.60 23.05 11.65
N GLU A 75 -16.84 22.61 11.86
CA GLU A 75 -17.17 21.26 12.37
C GLU A 75 -16.41 20.14 11.60
N ALA A 76 -16.28 20.30 10.28
CA ALA A 76 -15.51 19.38 9.45
C ALA A 76 -14.01 19.32 9.80
N ALA A 77 -13.42 20.43 10.24
CA ALA A 77 -12.03 20.49 10.68
C ALA A 77 -11.83 19.84 12.05
N GLU A 78 -12.76 20.05 12.98
CA GLU A 78 -12.74 19.38 14.29
C GLU A 78 -12.91 17.86 14.16
N ALA A 79 -13.84 17.43 13.31
CA ALA A 79 -14.02 16.02 12.99
C ALA A 79 -12.76 15.42 12.33
N LEU A 80 -12.11 16.14 11.41
CA LEU A 80 -10.87 15.66 10.80
C LEU A 80 -9.72 15.57 11.81
N LEU A 81 -9.64 16.54 12.74
CA LEU A 81 -8.64 16.55 13.81
C LEU A 81 -8.78 15.33 14.72
N ALA A 82 -9.99 15.07 15.22
CA ALA A 82 -10.27 13.91 16.06
C ALA A 82 -9.93 12.59 15.35
N ASN A 83 -10.30 12.48 14.07
CA ASN A 83 -9.96 11.32 13.25
C ASN A 83 -8.45 11.14 13.07
N ALA A 84 -7.73 12.22 12.75
CA ALA A 84 -6.28 12.17 12.54
C ALA A 84 -5.54 11.78 13.82
N GLN A 85 -5.95 12.32 14.97
CA GLN A 85 -5.39 11.97 16.28
C GLN A 85 -5.64 10.50 16.63
N ALA A 86 -6.89 10.03 16.49
CA ALA A 86 -7.24 8.65 16.78
C ALA A 86 -6.47 7.67 15.85
N GLN A 87 -6.37 7.99 14.55
CA GLN A 87 -5.59 7.21 13.60
C GLN A 87 -4.11 7.15 13.95
N ALA A 88 -3.50 8.29 14.28
CA ALA A 88 -2.11 8.38 14.70
C ALA A 88 -1.87 7.56 15.98
N GLN A 89 -2.77 7.66 16.96
CA GLN A 89 -2.69 6.92 18.22
C GLN A 89 -2.77 5.41 18.02
N HIS A 90 -3.77 4.91 17.27
CA HIS A 90 -3.93 3.47 17.03
C HIS A 90 -2.80 2.90 16.19
N LYS A 91 -2.34 3.62 15.15
CA LYS A 91 -1.14 3.26 14.38
C LYS A 91 0.10 3.20 15.28
N GLY A 92 0.28 4.19 16.15
CA GLY A 92 1.38 4.24 17.12
C GLY A 92 1.38 3.05 18.06
N LYS A 93 0.23 2.74 18.69
CA LYS A 93 0.06 1.54 19.54
C LYS A 93 0.41 0.25 18.78
N GLY A 94 -0.05 0.13 17.53
CA GLY A 94 0.27 -1.02 16.68
C GLY A 94 1.76 -1.17 16.44
N ASN A 95 2.44 -0.06 16.11
CA ASN A 95 3.90 -0.05 15.92
C ASN A 95 4.64 -0.44 17.20
N ASP A 96 4.20 0.03 18.37
CA ASP A 96 4.84 -0.27 19.66
C ASP A 96 4.65 -1.74 20.05
N HIS A 97 3.45 -2.30 19.86
CA HIS A 97 3.21 -3.72 20.05
C HIS A 97 4.05 -4.58 19.08
N PHE A 98 4.16 -4.16 17.82
CA PHE A 98 4.97 -4.86 16.83
C PHE A 98 6.45 -4.91 17.23
N LYS A 99 7.02 -3.77 17.68
CA LYS A 99 8.41 -3.70 18.18
C LYS A 99 8.64 -4.59 19.40
N LYS A 100 7.62 -4.80 20.24
CA LYS A 100 7.67 -5.70 21.40
C LYS A 100 7.44 -7.18 21.05
N GLY A 101 7.20 -7.51 19.78
CA GLY A 101 6.84 -8.87 19.35
C GLY A 101 5.43 -9.31 19.72
N SER A 102 4.59 -8.42 20.24
CA SER A 102 3.18 -8.69 20.56
C SER A 102 2.30 -8.54 19.32
N TYR A 103 2.47 -9.45 18.36
CA TYR A 103 1.91 -9.28 17.01
C TYR A 103 0.38 -9.32 16.96
N GLU A 104 -0.30 -10.07 17.83
CA GLU A 104 -1.77 -10.07 17.92
C GLU A 104 -2.30 -8.70 18.36
N ALA A 105 -1.67 -8.13 19.40
CA ALA A 105 -2.02 -6.79 19.89
C ALA A 105 -1.71 -5.72 18.84
N ALA A 106 -0.62 -5.90 18.08
CA ALA A 106 -0.29 -5.02 16.95
C ALA A 106 -1.40 -5.08 15.88
N ALA A 107 -1.79 -6.29 15.47
CA ALA A 107 -2.85 -6.49 14.48
C ALA A 107 -4.20 -5.92 14.93
N ALA A 108 -4.56 -6.06 16.20
CA ALA A 108 -5.76 -5.47 16.78
C ALA A 108 -5.72 -3.93 16.75
N ALA A 109 -4.60 -3.33 17.15
CA ALA A 109 -4.43 -1.88 17.12
C ALA A 109 -4.47 -1.31 15.69
N TYR A 110 -3.84 -1.97 14.71
CA TYR A 110 -3.93 -1.58 13.31
C TYR A 110 -5.36 -1.73 12.75
N SER A 111 -6.09 -2.75 13.17
CA SER A 111 -7.49 -2.92 12.78
C SER A 111 -8.34 -1.76 13.29
N ALA A 112 -8.18 -1.39 14.57
CA ALA A 112 -8.85 -0.21 15.13
C ALA A 112 -8.48 1.09 14.38
N ALA A 113 -7.23 1.24 13.93
CA ALA A 113 -6.83 2.36 13.07
C ALA A 113 -7.57 2.39 11.73
N LEU A 114 -7.81 1.23 11.11
CA LEU A 114 -8.49 1.11 9.80
C LEU A 114 -10.00 1.36 9.88
N GLU A 115 -10.63 1.08 11.02
CA GLU A 115 -12.05 1.41 11.26
C GLU A 115 -12.30 2.92 11.29
N ILE A 116 -11.30 3.71 11.71
CA ILE A 116 -11.42 5.15 11.72
C ILE A 116 -11.47 5.66 10.28
N ARG A 117 -12.65 6.15 9.90
CA ARG A 117 -12.92 6.71 8.58
C ARG A 117 -12.80 5.67 7.45
N ALA A 118 -13.19 4.43 7.74
CA ALA A 118 -13.24 3.35 6.75
C ALA A 118 -13.96 3.78 5.46
N GLY A 119 -13.36 3.45 4.31
CA GLY A 119 -13.92 3.78 3.00
C GLY A 119 -13.75 5.25 2.55
N CYS A 120 -13.16 6.13 3.36
CA CYS A 120 -12.98 7.51 2.93
C CYS A 120 -11.80 7.69 1.95
N PRO A 121 -12.01 8.35 0.79
CA PRO A 121 -10.95 8.59 -0.20
C PRO A 121 -9.73 9.34 0.35
N LEU A 122 -9.95 10.27 1.28
CA LEU A 122 -8.88 11.04 1.90
C LEU A 122 -8.03 10.21 2.87
N ALA A 123 -8.44 9.01 3.28
CA ALA A 123 -7.64 8.15 4.16
C ALA A 123 -6.83 7.08 3.39
N ARG A 124 -6.91 7.03 2.05
CA ARG A 124 -6.31 5.94 1.24
C ARG A 124 -4.83 5.70 1.53
N ALA A 125 -4.02 6.76 1.59
CA ALA A 125 -2.58 6.63 1.85
C ALA A 125 -2.31 6.08 3.25
N PHE A 126 -3.05 6.55 4.26
CA PHE A 126 -2.97 6.04 5.63
C PHE A 126 -3.39 4.57 5.68
N SER A 127 -4.54 4.21 5.09
CA SER A 127 -5.03 2.85 5.05
C SER A 127 -4.04 1.91 4.36
N ALA A 128 -3.39 2.33 3.27
CA ALA A 128 -2.36 1.53 2.60
C ALA A 128 -1.18 1.21 3.52
N VAL A 129 -0.70 2.21 4.28
CA VAL A 129 0.37 2.04 5.27
C VAL A 129 -0.06 1.09 6.38
N VAL A 130 -1.26 1.28 6.94
CA VAL A 130 -1.74 0.47 8.06
C VAL A 130 -2.02 -0.98 7.64
N HIS A 131 -2.59 -1.21 6.45
CA HIS A 131 -2.72 -2.56 5.90
C HIS A 131 -1.37 -3.25 5.74
N CYS A 132 -0.35 -2.57 5.20
CA CYS A 132 1.00 -3.14 5.08
C CYS A 132 1.65 -3.45 6.44
N ASN A 133 1.42 -2.60 7.45
CA ASN A 133 1.92 -2.85 8.81
C ASN A 133 1.18 -4.01 9.49
N ARG A 134 -0.14 -4.11 9.29
CA ARG A 134 -0.93 -5.24 9.78
C ARG A 134 -0.53 -6.54 9.10
N ALA A 135 -0.26 -6.51 7.79
CA ALA A 135 0.28 -7.64 7.05
C ALA A 135 1.62 -8.12 7.64
N ALA A 136 2.51 -7.21 8.05
CA ALA A 136 3.75 -7.57 8.72
C ALA A 136 3.49 -8.32 10.04
N ALA A 137 2.55 -7.84 10.85
CA ALA A 137 2.18 -8.50 12.10
C ALA A 137 1.55 -9.88 11.86
N LEU A 138 0.65 -10.00 10.88
CA LEU A 138 0.01 -11.26 10.50
C LEU A 138 1.02 -12.27 9.93
N HIS A 139 1.97 -11.80 9.13
CA HIS A 139 3.06 -12.63 8.61
C HIS A 139 3.91 -13.20 9.75
N ALA A 140 4.25 -12.39 10.76
CA ALA A 140 4.97 -12.86 11.95
C ALA A 140 4.18 -13.89 12.79
N LEU A 141 2.85 -13.91 12.64
CA LEU A 141 1.95 -14.91 13.24
C LEU A 141 1.71 -16.14 12.35
N ASN A 142 2.43 -16.28 11.23
CA ASN A 142 2.23 -17.31 10.21
C ASN A 142 0.83 -17.31 9.58
N LYS A 143 0.11 -16.17 9.64
CA LYS A 143 -1.20 -15.98 8.98
C LYS A 143 -1.00 -15.47 7.56
N HIS A 144 -0.34 -16.26 6.71
CA HIS A 144 0.13 -15.84 5.39
C HIS A 144 -1.00 -15.38 4.45
N VAL A 145 -2.17 -16.04 4.49
CA VAL A 145 -3.33 -15.67 3.64
C VAL A 145 -3.90 -14.31 4.03
N ASP A 146 -4.07 -14.06 5.33
CA ASP A 146 -4.57 -12.76 5.82
C ASP A 146 -3.56 -11.64 5.54
N ALA A 147 -2.26 -11.93 5.73
CA ALA A 147 -1.19 -11.00 5.42
C ALA A 147 -1.16 -10.65 3.91
N LEU A 148 -1.36 -11.63 3.04
CA LEU A 148 -1.41 -11.43 1.60
C LEU A 148 -2.61 -10.55 1.22
N ALA A 149 -3.78 -10.82 1.79
CA ALA A 149 -4.99 -10.03 1.55
C ALA A 149 -4.79 -8.55 1.94
N ASP A 150 -4.10 -8.28 3.05
CA ASP A 150 -3.75 -6.92 3.44
C ASP A 150 -2.71 -6.28 2.50
N CYS A 151 -1.71 -7.03 2.02
CA CYS A 151 -0.77 -6.51 1.03
C CYS A 151 -1.46 -6.15 -0.29
N ILE A 152 -2.41 -6.98 -0.75
CA ILE A 152 -3.23 -6.70 -1.94
C ILE A 152 -4.04 -5.42 -1.73
N ARG A 153 -4.71 -5.27 -0.59
CA ARG A 153 -5.44 -4.03 -0.26
C ARG A 153 -4.53 -2.81 -0.27
N ALA A 154 -3.35 -2.91 0.34
CA ALA A 154 -2.38 -1.82 0.36
C ALA A 154 -1.93 -1.41 -1.05
N ALA A 155 -1.63 -2.37 -1.92
CA ALA A 155 -1.21 -2.12 -3.31
C ALA A 155 -2.33 -1.49 -4.17
N VAL A 156 -3.60 -1.87 -3.94
CA VAL A 156 -4.76 -1.24 -4.62
C VAL A 156 -4.97 0.19 -4.13
N LEU A 157 -4.75 0.45 -2.84
CA LEU A 157 -4.93 1.78 -2.25
C LEU A 157 -3.83 2.76 -2.68
N ALA A 158 -2.58 2.29 -2.71
CA ALA A 158 -1.40 3.04 -3.12
C ALA A 158 -0.47 2.16 -3.99
N PRO A 159 -0.63 2.19 -5.32
CA PRO A 159 0.18 1.37 -6.24
C PRO A 159 1.67 1.68 -6.23
N ASP A 160 2.04 2.91 -5.83
CA ASP A 160 3.43 3.37 -5.67
C ASP A 160 4.04 2.98 -4.31
N TYR A 161 3.31 2.24 -3.46
CA TYR A 161 3.78 1.89 -2.13
C TYR A 161 4.72 0.68 -2.15
N THR A 162 6.00 0.95 -2.37
CA THR A 162 7.08 -0.05 -2.51
C THR A 162 7.13 -1.10 -1.39
N LYS A 163 6.85 -0.73 -0.13
CA LYS A 163 6.83 -1.68 1.00
C LYS A 163 5.72 -2.73 0.87
N ALA A 164 4.54 -2.34 0.36
CA ALA A 164 3.44 -3.28 0.13
C ALA A 164 3.79 -4.27 -0.98
N LEU A 165 4.36 -3.81 -2.10
CA LEU A 165 4.82 -4.67 -3.19
C LEU A 165 5.92 -5.63 -2.74
N SER A 166 6.92 -5.14 -2.01
CA SER A 166 8.01 -5.96 -1.47
C SER A 166 7.48 -7.07 -0.56
N ARG A 167 6.52 -6.77 0.33
CA ARG A 167 5.94 -7.76 1.24
C ARG A 167 5.00 -8.72 0.53
N ARG A 168 4.21 -8.26 -0.45
CA ARG A 168 3.36 -9.12 -1.28
C ARG A 168 4.22 -10.13 -2.05
N ALA A 169 5.31 -9.69 -2.66
CA ALA A 169 6.25 -10.56 -3.34
C ALA A 169 6.88 -11.63 -2.40
N GLU A 170 7.20 -11.26 -1.16
CA GLU A 170 7.71 -12.20 -0.15
C GLU A 170 6.68 -13.28 0.18
N LEU A 171 5.45 -12.88 0.50
CA LEU A 171 4.36 -13.80 0.80
C LEU A 171 3.99 -14.67 -0.42
N SER A 172 3.99 -14.11 -1.62
CA SER A 172 3.76 -14.87 -2.85
C SER A 172 4.85 -15.91 -3.11
N MET A 173 6.12 -15.60 -2.78
CA MET A 173 7.20 -16.60 -2.83
C MET A 173 6.98 -17.74 -1.83
N GLU A 174 6.60 -17.43 -0.59
CA GLU A 174 6.30 -18.42 0.45
C GLU A 174 5.11 -19.32 0.06
N LEU A 175 4.07 -18.73 -0.53
CA LEU A 175 2.87 -19.42 -1.02
C LEU A 175 3.07 -20.10 -2.38
N ARG A 176 4.27 -20.00 -2.96
CA ARG A 176 4.64 -20.56 -4.28
C ARG A 176 3.83 -20.00 -5.45
N ASP A 177 3.28 -18.81 -5.30
CA ASP A 177 2.75 -17.98 -6.38
C ASP A 177 3.88 -17.16 -7.01
N PHE A 178 4.79 -17.87 -7.69
CA PHE A 178 5.95 -17.26 -8.32
C PHE A 178 5.60 -16.27 -9.45
N PRO A 179 4.52 -16.46 -10.25
CA PRO A 179 4.07 -15.45 -11.21
C PRO A 179 3.80 -14.08 -10.56
N GLN A 180 3.01 -14.04 -9.48
CA GLN A 180 2.70 -12.78 -8.79
C GLN A 180 3.97 -12.17 -8.16
N ALA A 181 4.84 -13.00 -7.58
CA ALA A 181 6.09 -12.52 -7.00
C ALA A 181 7.00 -11.84 -8.05
N VAL A 182 7.06 -12.38 -9.27
CA VAL A 182 7.83 -11.76 -10.37
C VAL A 182 7.25 -10.41 -10.75
N GLU A 183 5.93 -10.32 -10.95
CA GLU A 183 5.24 -9.06 -11.29
C GLU A 183 5.49 -7.98 -10.23
N ASP A 184 5.36 -8.34 -8.94
CA ASP A 184 5.55 -7.41 -7.83
C ASP A 184 6.99 -6.90 -7.73
N LEU A 185 7.98 -7.78 -7.97
CA LEU A 185 9.39 -7.41 -7.92
C LEU A 185 9.82 -6.57 -9.13
N GLU A 186 9.24 -6.82 -10.30
CA GLU A 186 9.44 -5.98 -11.49
C GLU A 186 8.84 -4.58 -11.29
N GLY A 187 7.61 -4.51 -10.78
CA GLY A 187 6.96 -3.23 -10.43
C GLY A 187 7.70 -2.48 -9.33
N LEU A 188 8.19 -3.18 -8.30
CA LEU A 188 9.03 -2.61 -7.25
C LEU A 188 10.31 -1.99 -7.82
N LEU A 189 11.01 -2.71 -8.70
CA LEU A 189 12.25 -2.20 -9.33
C LEU A 189 11.98 -0.97 -10.19
N ALA A 190 10.92 -0.97 -10.99
CA ALA A 190 10.54 0.19 -11.79
C ALA A 190 10.28 1.43 -10.92
N LEU A 191 9.64 1.27 -9.77
CA LEU A 191 9.39 2.36 -8.82
C LEU A 191 10.67 2.85 -8.13
N LEU A 192 11.57 1.93 -7.76
CA LEU A 192 12.86 2.30 -7.15
C LEU A 192 13.75 3.06 -8.14
N GLU A 193 13.81 2.61 -9.39
CA GLU A 193 14.61 3.25 -10.46
C GLU A 193 14.03 4.61 -10.88
N ALA A 194 12.71 4.78 -10.82
CA ALA A 194 12.05 6.07 -11.05
C ALA A 194 12.18 7.05 -9.87
N GLY A 195 12.45 6.54 -8.65
CA GLY A 195 12.62 7.34 -7.45
C GLY A 195 13.96 8.09 -7.45
N GLY A 196 13.94 9.41 -7.31
CA GLY A 196 15.16 10.25 -7.30
C GLY A 196 16.15 9.96 -6.16
N GLY A 197 15.77 9.14 -5.16
CA GLY A 197 16.65 8.61 -4.13
C GLY A 197 16.98 7.14 -4.41
N ARG A 198 18.13 6.87 -5.03
CA ARG A 198 18.59 5.51 -5.34
C ARG A 198 18.92 4.74 -4.06
N ASP A 199 17.96 4.00 -3.53
CA ASP A 199 18.23 2.98 -2.51
C ASP A 199 18.85 1.75 -3.21
N LEU A 200 20.16 1.87 -3.48
CA LEU A 200 20.93 0.86 -4.21
C LEU A 200 20.90 -0.51 -3.52
N GLU A 201 20.74 -0.54 -2.19
CA GLU A 201 20.65 -1.77 -1.42
C GLU A 201 19.29 -2.43 -1.62
N ALA A 202 18.20 -1.68 -1.52
CA ALA A 202 16.85 -2.18 -1.82
C ALA A 202 16.74 -2.67 -3.27
N GLU A 203 17.31 -1.94 -4.24
CA GLU A 203 17.36 -2.37 -5.64
C GLU A 203 18.14 -3.68 -5.81
N ARG A 204 19.32 -3.79 -5.19
CA ARG A 204 20.13 -5.01 -5.25
C ARG A 204 19.37 -6.20 -4.66
N GLN A 205 18.73 -6.01 -3.52
CA GLN A 205 17.93 -7.04 -2.87
C GLN A 205 16.74 -7.46 -3.73
N ALA A 206 16.03 -6.49 -4.31
CA ALA A 206 14.91 -6.75 -5.22
C ALA A 206 15.36 -7.50 -6.49
N LYS A 207 16.52 -7.14 -7.08
CA LYS A 207 17.11 -7.85 -8.24
C LYS A 207 17.45 -9.30 -7.90
N GLN A 208 18.03 -9.56 -6.73
CA GLN A 208 18.34 -10.92 -6.27
C GLN A 208 17.06 -11.75 -6.07
N ARG A 209 16.06 -11.17 -5.40
CA ARG A 209 14.76 -11.82 -5.19
C ARG A 209 14.04 -12.09 -6.52
N LEU A 210 14.13 -11.19 -7.48
CA LEU A 210 13.54 -11.35 -8.81
C LEU A 210 14.18 -12.52 -9.58
N GLN A 211 15.52 -12.62 -9.52
CA GLN A 211 16.22 -13.75 -10.12
C GLN A 211 15.78 -15.08 -9.49
N ALA A 212 15.67 -15.13 -8.16
CA ALA A 212 15.18 -16.31 -7.45
C ALA A 212 13.73 -16.65 -7.82
N ALA A 213 12.84 -15.66 -7.90
CA ALA A 213 11.44 -15.84 -8.29
C ALA A 213 11.29 -16.37 -9.72
N ARG A 214 12.08 -15.84 -10.67
CA ARG A 214 12.11 -16.32 -12.06
C ARG A 214 12.61 -17.75 -12.16
N ALA A 215 13.67 -18.10 -11.42
CA ALA A 215 14.18 -19.46 -11.37
C ALA A 215 13.15 -20.44 -10.77
N ALA A 216 12.48 -20.04 -9.69
CA ALA A 216 11.43 -20.83 -9.05
C ALA A 216 10.21 -21.03 -9.97
N ARG A 217 9.78 -19.97 -10.68
CA ARG A 217 8.72 -20.04 -11.69
C ARG A 217 9.07 -21.00 -12.82
N ALA A 218 10.29 -20.91 -13.37
CA ALA A 218 10.75 -21.80 -14.42
C ALA A 218 10.82 -23.27 -13.95
N ALA A 219 11.27 -23.52 -12.72
CA ALA A 219 11.27 -24.85 -12.12
C ALA A 219 9.84 -25.41 -11.92
N GLN A 220 8.91 -24.57 -11.47
CA GLN A 220 7.49 -24.94 -11.34
C GLN A 220 6.87 -25.29 -12.70
N GLN A 221 7.16 -24.50 -13.75
CA GLN A 221 6.71 -24.77 -15.12
C GLN A 221 7.27 -26.09 -15.64
N ARG A 222 8.60 -26.31 -15.56
CA ARG A 222 9.21 -27.59 -15.98
C ARG A 222 8.62 -28.79 -15.27
N ARG A 223 8.32 -28.66 -13.97
CA ARG A 223 7.67 -29.73 -13.20
C ARG A 223 6.24 -29.98 -13.71
N ALA A 224 5.48 -28.93 -14.00
CA ALA A 224 4.15 -29.04 -14.59
C ALA A 224 4.20 -29.69 -15.98
N ASP A 225 5.13 -29.28 -16.84
CA ASP A 225 5.33 -29.85 -18.17
C ASP A 225 5.71 -31.33 -18.09
N THR A 226 6.62 -31.71 -17.18
CA THR A 226 7.00 -33.11 -16.96
C THR A 226 5.82 -33.95 -16.47
N LEU A 227 4.96 -33.41 -15.60
CA LEU A 227 3.73 -34.06 -15.15
C LEU A 227 2.70 -34.17 -16.28
N SER A 228 2.62 -33.15 -17.15
CA SER A 228 1.74 -33.17 -18.33
C SER A 228 2.21 -34.17 -19.38
N THR A 229 3.52 -34.29 -19.63
CA THR A 229 4.10 -35.32 -20.50
C THR A 229 4.06 -36.70 -19.84
N SER A 230 4.08 -36.77 -18.51
CA SER A 230 3.83 -38.00 -17.74
C SER A 230 2.34 -38.35 -17.66
N ALA A 231 1.40 -37.50 -18.11
CA ALA A 231 0.01 -37.91 -18.34
C ALA A 231 -0.13 -38.74 -19.63
N ASP A 232 0.89 -38.69 -20.51
CA ASP A 232 1.12 -39.71 -21.56
C ASP A 232 1.85 -40.95 -21.00
N LEU A 233 1.85 -41.15 -19.66
CA LEU A 233 2.19 -42.45 -19.10
C LEU A 233 1.13 -43.42 -19.62
N HIS A 234 1.53 -44.27 -20.56
CA HIS A 234 0.74 -45.30 -21.20
C HIS A 234 -0.02 -46.15 -20.16
N TYR A 235 -1.19 -45.68 -19.70
CA TYR A 235 -1.98 -46.34 -18.65
C TYR A 235 -2.28 -47.79 -19.00
N TYR A 236 -2.46 -48.08 -20.30
CA TYR A 236 -2.54 -49.41 -20.87
C TYR A 236 -1.32 -50.30 -20.60
N LYS A 237 -0.09 -49.76 -20.63
CA LYS A 237 1.13 -50.52 -20.28
C LYS A 237 1.24 -50.78 -18.78
N VAL A 238 0.76 -49.88 -17.93
CA VAL A 238 0.81 -50.03 -16.46
C VAL A 238 -0.26 -51.01 -15.97
N LEU A 239 -1.46 -50.96 -16.57
CA LEU A 239 -2.57 -51.85 -16.25
C LEU A 239 -2.50 -53.19 -17.00
N ALA A 240 -1.50 -53.37 -17.87
CA ALA A 240 -1.35 -54.52 -18.76
C ALA A 240 -2.61 -54.81 -19.62
N VAL A 241 -3.30 -53.76 -20.03
CA VAL A 241 -4.51 -53.83 -20.87
C VAL A 241 -4.12 -53.45 -22.30
N ASP A 242 -4.66 -54.16 -23.29
CA ASP A 242 -4.45 -53.81 -24.71
C ASP A 242 -5.00 -52.39 -24.97
N PRO A 243 -4.24 -51.47 -25.60
CA PRO A 243 -4.72 -50.13 -25.93
C PRO A 243 -5.96 -50.10 -26.84
N LYS A 244 -6.42 -51.25 -27.36
CA LYS A 244 -7.67 -51.39 -28.13
C LYS A 244 -8.85 -51.94 -27.32
N ALA A 245 -8.68 -52.31 -26.05
CA ALA A 245 -9.77 -52.79 -25.22
C ALA A 245 -10.77 -51.65 -24.96
N SER A 246 -12.04 -51.87 -25.31
CA SER A 246 -13.14 -50.95 -24.98
C SER A 246 -13.68 -51.25 -23.57
N GLU A 247 -14.39 -50.30 -22.94
CA GLU A 247 -14.97 -50.44 -21.58
C GLU A 247 -15.95 -51.63 -21.36
N ALA A 248 -16.17 -52.47 -22.39
CA ALA A 248 -17.18 -53.52 -22.40
C ALA A 248 -16.63 -54.96 -22.35
N GLU A 249 -15.35 -55.18 -22.07
CA GLU A 249 -14.73 -56.52 -21.88
C GLU A 249 -14.09 -56.66 -20.50
#